data_AF-A0A2T5I6L3-F1
#
_entry.id   AF-A0A2T5I6L3-F1
#
_cell.length_a   1.000
_cell.length_b   1.000
_cell.length_c   1.000
_cell.angle_alpha   90.00
_cell.angle_beta   90.00
_cell.angle_gamma   90.00
#
_symmetry.space_group_name_H-M   'P 1'
#
loop_
_entity.id
_entity.type
_entity.pdbx_description
1 polymer ?
#
loop_
_entity_poly.entity_id
_entity_poly.type
_entity_poly.pdbx_seq_one_letter_code
_entity_poly.pdbx_strand_id
1 'polypeptide(L)' 'MAGKIERLAVNRNRVKRVLREVFRARQEDMAGLDLVIRLRCRASDRSSVQLADEARRLMIQLQQCRE' A
#
# COMPACT_ATOMS: atom_id res chain seq x y z
N MET A 1 8.97 4.49 11.51
CA MET A 1 8.17 5.36 12.39
C MET A 1 7.00 5.98 11.62
N ALA A 2 5.82 5.35 11.59
CA ALA A 2 4.66 5.87 10.85
C ALA A 2 3.99 7.07 11.52
N GLY A 3 4.11 7.23 12.85
CA GLY A 3 3.54 8.36 13.60
C GLY A 3 4.20 9.71 13.30
N LYS A 4 5.43 9.72 12.78
CA LYS A 4 6.12 10.93 12.29
C LYS A 4 5.59 11.41 10.94
N ILE A 5 5.09 10.49 10.11
CA ILE A 5 4.64 10.79 8.75
C ILE A 5 3.17 11.15 8.76
N GLU A 6 2.32 10.31 9.36
CA GLU A 6 0.87 10.56 9.49
C GLU A 6 0.47 10.54 10.97
N ARG A 7 0.11 11.73 11.48
CA ARG A 7 -0.13 11.94 12.91
C ARG A 7 -1.46 11.31 13.35
N LEU A 8 -2.48 11.35 12.50
CA LEU A 8 -3.81 10.87 12.86
C LEU A 8 -3.91 9.35 12.71
N ALA A 9 -4.30 8.67 13.78
CA ALA A 9 -4.50 7.22 13.78
C ALA A 9 -5.51 6.78 12.73
N VAL A 10 -6.60 7.55 12.55
CA VAL A 10 -7.63 7.30 11.54
C VAL A 10 -7.05 7.29 10.12
N ASN A 11 -6.17 8.25 9.80
CA ASN A 11 -5.52 8.31 8.49
C ASN A 11 -4.55 7.14 8.28
N ARG A 12 -3.76 6.77 9.30
CA ARG A 12 -2.91 5.58 9.24
C ARG A 12 -3.72 4.30 9.00
N ASN A 13 -4.85 4.17 9.69
CA ASN A 13 -5.74 3.01 9.57
C ASN A 13 -6.41 2.97 8.19
N ARG A 14 -6.80 4.13 7.65
CA ARG A 14 -7.31 4.27 6.29
C ARG A 14 -6.30 3.76 5.26
N VAL A 15 -5.05 4.20 5.33
CA VAL A 15 -3.99 3.73 4.42
C VAL A 15 -3.79 2.22 4.55
N LYS A 16 -3.65 1.71 5.78
CA LYS A 16 -3.52 0.26 6.01
C LYS A 16 -4.69 -0.51 5.41
N ARG A 17 -5.92 0.01 5.53
CA ARG A 17 -7.11 -0.61 4.96
C ARG A 17 -7.03 -0.70 3.45
N VAL A 18 -6.79 0.43 2.77
CA VAL A 18 -6.67 0.49 1.31
C VAL A 18 -5.59 -0.47 0.82
N LEU A 19 -4.40 -0.46 1.42
CA LEU A 19 -3.30 -1.34 1.02
C LEU A 19 -3.64 -2.83 1.21
N ARG A 20 -4.31 -3.20 2.30
CA ARG A 20 -4.75 -4.58 2.55
C ARG A 20 -5.82 -5.03 1.56
N GLU A 21 -6.76 -4.16 1.20
CA GLU A 21 -7.79 -4.47 0.21
C GLU A 21 -7.20 -4.67 -1.18
N VAL A 22 -6.26 -3.81 -1.59
CA VAL A 22 -5.52 -3.97 -2.86
C VAL A 22 -4.71 -5.27 -2.88
N PHE A 23 -3.99 -5.59 -1.80
CA PHE A 23 -3.24 -6.83 -1.71
C PHE A 23 -4.15 -8.06 -1.76
N ARG A 24 -5.26 -8.08 -1.00
CA ARG A 24 -6.20 -9.20 -0.99
C ARG A 24 -6.80 -9.48 -2.37
N ALA A 25 -7.15 -8.44 -3.11
CA ALA A 25 -7.67 -8.56 -4.47
C ALA A 25 -6.66 -9.14 -5.47
N ARG A 26 -5.37 -9.17 -5.13
CA ARG A 26 -4.26 -9.67 -5.94
C ARG A 26 -3.41 -10.72 -5.20
N GLN A 27 -3.97 -11.36 -4.19
CA GLN A 27 -3.17 -12.22 -3.32
C GLN A 27 -2.59 -13.42 -4.09
N GLU A 28 -3.36 -13.96 -5.04
CA GLU A 28 -2.93 -15.07 -5.90
C GLU A 28 -1.75 -14.66 -6.79
N ASP A 29 -1.82 -13.46 -7.38
CA ASP A 29 -0.75 -12.85 -8.19
C ASP A 29 0.56 -12.66 -7.43
N MET A 30 0.47 -12.48 -6.10
CA MET A 30 1.59 -12.24 -5.18
C MET A 30 2.01 -13.50 -4.41
N ALA A 31 1.53 -14.69 -4.79
CA ALA A 31 1.81 -15.92 -4.05
C ALA A 31 3.32 -16.19 -3.93
N GLY A 32 3.77 -16.44 -2.70
CA GLY A 32 5.17 -16.71 -2.37
C GLY A 32 6.01 -15.49 -2.01
N LEU A 33 5.41 -14.30 -1.86
CA LEU A 33 6.11 -13.06 -1.49
C LEU A 33 5.63 -12.50 -0.14
N ASP A 34 6.59 -12.08 0.69
CA ASP A 34 6.34 -11.28 1.89
C ASP A 34 6.52 -9.78 1.58
N LEU A 35 5.42 -9.03 1.60
CA LEU A 35 5.40 -7.61 1.26
C LEU A 35 5.42 -6.72 2.50
N VAL A 36 6.51 -5.95 2.67
CA VAL A 36 6.61 -4.90 3.70
C VAL A 36 6.43 -3.52 3.06
N ILE A 37 5.25 -2.92 3.25
CA ILE A 37 4.93 -1.60 2.68
C ILE A 37 5.19 -0.50 3.71
N ARG A 38 6.05 0.46 3.37
CA ARG A 38 6.37 1.64 4.19
C ARG A 38 5.80 2.91 3.57
N LEU A 39 4.91 3.58 4.31
CA LEU A 39 4.43 4.91 3.93
C LEU A 39 5.58 5.93 3.95
N ARG A 40 5.73 6.72 2.88
CA ARG A 40 6.77 7.77 2.76
C ARG A 40 6.23 9.20 2.81
N CYS A 41 4.92 9.39 2.60
CA CYS A 41 4.26 10.70 2.59
C CYS A 41 2.99 10.69 3.43
N ARG A 42 2.43 11.88 3.73
CA ARG A 42 1.19 12.01 4.48
C ARG A 42 0.02 11.41 3.70
N ALA A 43 -0.88 10.75 4.44
CA ALA A 43 -2.07 10.16 3.83
C ALA A 43 -3.13 11.22 3.54
N SER A 44 -3.16 12.32 4.32
CA SER A 44 -4.05 13.46 4.06
C SER A 44 -3.96 13.99 2.63
N ASP A 45 -2.79 13.89 2.02
CA ASP A 45 -2.47 14.53 0.74
C ASP A 45 -2.87 13.65 -0.46
N ARG A 46 -3.43 12.47 -0.20
CA ARG A 46 -3.77 11.46 -1.22
C ARG A 46 -5.17 10.90 -0.98
N SER A 47 -5.99 10.85 -2.02
CA SER A 47 -7.27 10.13 -1.97
C SER A 47 -7.05 8.62 -1.86
N SER A 48 -8.07 7.89 -1.39
CA SER A 48 -8.02 6.42 -1.34
C SER A 48 -7.80 5.80 -2.74
N VAL A 49 -8.34 6.44 -3.78
CA VAL A 49 -8.17 6.02 -5.18
C VAL A 49 -6.70 6.15 -5.60
N GLN A 50 -6.09 7.30 -5.35
CA GLN A 50 -4.67 7.54 -5.66
C GLN A 50 -3.75 6.55 -4.92
N LEU A 51 -4.02 6.29 -3.65
CA LEU A 51 -3.26 5.30 -2.86
C LEU A 51 -3.41 3.89 -3.44
N ALA A 52 -4.61 3.52 -3.88
CA ALA A 52 -4.87 2.22 -4.45
C ALA A 52 -4.17 2.06 -5.81
N ASP A 53 -4.21 3.08 -6.66
CA ASP A 53 -3.52 3.09 -7.96
C ASP A 53 -2.00 2.99 -7.80
N GLU A 54 -1.42 3.77 -6.88
CA GLU A 54 0.01 3.73 -6.60
C GLU A 54 0.44 2.34 -6.06
N ALA A 55 -0.35 1.75 -5.16
CA ALA A 55 -0.10 0.41 -4.65
C ALA A 55 -0.19 -0.67 -5.74
N ARG A 56 -1.21 -0.60 -6.61
CA ARG A 56 -1.36 -1.51 -7.76
C ARG A 56 -0.15 -1.44 -8.68
N ARG A 57 0.27 -0.23 -9.04
CA ARG A 57 1.43 -0.01 -9.90
C ARG A 57 2.69 -0.65 -9.31
N LEU A 58 2.96 -0.42 -8.02
CA LEU A 58 4.13 -0.98 -7.35
C LEU A 58 4.09 -2.51 -7.30
N MET A 59 2.91 -3.11 -7.06
CA MET A 59 2.76 -4.57 -7.05
C MET A 59 3.03 -5.19 -8.43
N ILE A 60 2.56 -4.57 -9.52
CA ILE A 60 2.85 -5.03 -10.89
C ILE A 60 4.35 -4.98 -11.17
N GLN A 61 5.03 -3.90 -10.75
CA GLN A 61 6.48 -3.78 -10.91
C GLN A 61 7.25 -4.85 -10.13
N LEU A 62 6.76 -5.25 -8.96
CA LEU A 62 7.39 -6.33 -8.17
C LEU A 62 7.25 -7.71 -8.85
N GLN A 63 6.16 -7.97 -9.57
CA GLN A 63 6.04 -9.20 -10.36
C GLN A 63 7.09 -9.29 -11.45
N GLN A 64 7.44 -8.16 -12.07
CA GLN A 64 8.46 -8.11 -13.12
C GLN A 64 9.88 -8.39 -12.59
N CYS A 65 10.12 -8.26 -11.28
CA CYS A 65 11.40 -8.62 -10.66
C CYS A 65 11.51 -10.11 -10.31
N ARG A 66 10.45 -10.91 -10.56
CA ARG A 66 10.42 -12.35 -10.28
C ARG A 66 10.97 -13.18 -11.44
N GLU A 67 11.06 -12.60 -12.64
CA GLU A 67 11.69 -13.15 -13.85
C GLU A 67 13.13 -12.66 -13.96
#